data_AF-A0AAV8FPW9-F1
#
_entry.id   AF-A0AAV8FPW9-F1
#
_cell.length_a   1.000
_cell.length_b   1.000
_cell.length_c   1.000
_cell.angle_alpha   90.00
_cell.angle_beta   90.00
_cell.angle_gamma   90.00
#
_symmetry.space_group_name_H-M   'P 1'
#
loop_
_entity.id
_entity.type
_entity.pdbx_description
1 polymer ?
#
loop_
_entity_poly.entity_id
_entity_poly.type
_entity_poly.pdbx_seq_one_letter_code
_entity_poly.pdbx_strand_id
1 'polypeptide(L)'
;MAASHLSSVPSKLTTHARSLVTLPLPNSRSLKKGIVAVRRSRVVTASLSNTAPNGSMIAEIKRDDKPIVVIDNYDSFTYNLCQYMAELGANFEVYRNDELTVEDIRRMNPMGILISPGPGAPRDSGISLQTVLELGPTIPIFGVCMGLQCIGEAYGGKIVRAPTGVVHGKGSLVYYDEKLEPSLFLGLSNPFKAGRYHSLVIENESFPRDALEITAWNEDGLVMAARHKNYKHVQGVQFHPESIISTEGKKIIANFLNFLKELQLKPPENEN
;
A
#
# COMPACT_ATOMS: atom_id res chain seq x y z
N MET A 1 -23.09 -69.08 27.26
CA MET A 1 -23.53 -70.03 26.23
C MET A 1 -23.29 -69.34 24.89
N ALA A 2 -22.14 -69.62 24.27
CA ALA A 2 -21.97 -70.39 23.02
C ALA A 2 -22.37 -69.55 21.78
N ALA A 3 -21.43 -68.97 21.02
CA ALA A 3 -20.55 -69.61 20.00
C ALA A 3 -21.38 -70.17 18.82
N SER A 4 -21.05 -70.09 17.52
CA SER A 4 -19.85 -69.79 16.72
C SER A 4 -20.30 -69.80 15.23
N HIS A 5 -19.68 -69.09 14.28
CA HIS A 5 -18.64 -69.58 13.36
C HIS A 5 -18.14 -68.38 12.51
N LEU A 6 -16.85 -68.01 12.49
CA LEU A 6 -15.68 -68.55 11.72
C LEU A 6 -15.85 -68.37 10.21
N SER A 7 -14.92 -67.84 9.39
CA SER A 7 -13.44 -67.94 9.31
C SER A 7 -12.88 -66.87 8.33
N SER A 8 -11.92 -65.99 8.67
CA SER A 8 -10.44 -66.05 8.49
C SER A 8 -9.83 -66.14 7.06
N VAL A 9 -9.28 -64.99 6.56
CA VAL A 9 -7.88 -64.69 6.09
C VAL A 9 -7.27 -65.58 4.94
N PRO A 10 -6.60 -65.03 3.87
CA PRO A 10 -5.32 -64.32 4.02
C PRO A 10 -4.91 -63.16 3.08
N SER A 11 -3.88 -62.49 3.60
CA SER A 11 -3.00 -61.43 3.11
C SER A 11 -2.36 -61.62 1.73
N LYS A 12 -2.19 -60.53 0.98
CA LYS A 12 -0.99 -60.28 0.15
C LYS A 12 -0.56 -58.82 0.21
N LEU A 13 0.65 -58.61 0.72
CA LEU A 13 1.50 -57.44 0.45
C LEU A 13 1.76 -57.38 -1.07
N THR A 14 1.61 -56.20 -1.66
CA THR A 14 2.35 -55.83 -2.88
C THR A 14 2.83 -54.40 -2.76
N THR A 15 4.15 -54.30 -2.61
CA THR A 15 4.98 -53.11 -2.68
C THR A 15 4.96 -52.58 -4.11
N HIS A 16 4.52 -51.34 -4.32
CA HIS A 16 4.79 -50.61 -5.55
C HIS A 16 5.64 -49.38 -5.23
N ALA A 17 6.95 -49.61 -5.27
CA ALA A 17 7.95 -48.58 -5.45
C ALA A 17 7.72 -47.93 -6.82
N ARG A 18 7.32 -46.65 -6.83
CA ARG A 18 7.40 -45.83 -8.03
C ARG A 18 8.71 -45.05 -8.00
N SER A 19 9.55 -45.45 -8.96
CA SER A 19 10.80 -44.87 -9.42
C SER A 19 10.85 -43.33 -9.29
N LEU A 20 11.86 -42.87 -8.55
CA LEU A 20 12.44 -41.53 -8.67
C LEU A 20 13.10 -41.42 -10.04
N VAL A 21 12.46 -40.70 -10.96
CA VAL A 21 13.13 -40.24 -12.19
C VAL A 21 14.00 -39.05 -11.81
N THR A 22 15.29 -39.32 -11.61
CA THR A 22 16.36 -38.32 -11.53
C THR A 22 16.57 -37.71 -12.93
N LEU A 23 16.16 -36.46 -13.11
CA LEU A 23 16.52 -35.67 -14.29
C LEU A 23 17.99 -35.19 -14.15
N PRO A 24 18.82 -35.27 -15.21
CA PRO A 24 20.21 -34.85 -15.15
C PRO A 24 20.32 -33.32 -15.13
N LEU A 25 21.14 -32.81 -14.20
CA LEU A 25 21.60 -31.42 -14.19
C LEU A 25 22.54 -31.19 -15.39
N PRO A 26 22.33 -30.17 -16.23
CA PRO A 26 23.34 -29.73 -17.17
C PRO A 26 24.37 -28.86 -16.45
N ASN A 27 25.62 -29.31 -16.47
CA ASN A 27 26.76 -28.57 -15.97
C ASN A 27 27.14 -27.42 -16.92
N SER A 28 27.58 -26.33 -16.31
CA SER A 28 27.88 -25.02 -16.87
C SER A 28 28.86 -24.99 -18.05
N ARG A 29 28.57 -24.16 -19.07
CA ARG A 29 29.58 -23.29 -19.71
C ARG A 29 28.95 -22.17 -20.58
N SER A 30 29.29 -20.94 -20.19
CA SER A 30 29.50 -19.76 -21.03
C SER A 30 28.32 -19.14 -21.77
N LEU A 31 27.67 -18.16 -21.14
CA LEU A 31 27.28 -16.90 -21.79
C LEU A 31 27.59 -15.72 -20.85
N LYS A 32 28.75 -15.10 -21.06
CA LYS A 32 29.03 -13.74 -20.60
C LYS A 32 28.13 -12.78 -21.38
N LYS A 33 27.37 -11.92 -20.69
CA LYS A 33 27.14 -10.49 -21.02
C LYS A 33 26.11 -9.88 -20.05
N GLY A 34 26.51 -8.80 -19.37
CA GLY A 34 25.58 -7.76 -18.93
C GLY A 34 25.14 -7.74 -17.46
N ILE A 35 26.06 -7.85 -16.50
CA ILE A 35 25.83 -7.23 -15.19
C ILE A 35 26.11 -5.74 -15.35
N VAL A 36 25.07 -4.92 -15.39
CA VAL A 36 25.19 -3.48 -15.16
C VAL A 36 24.76 -3.22 -13.73
N ALA A 37 25.73 -2.93 -12.88
CA ALA A 37 25.51 -2.28 -11.60
C ALA A 37 24.82 -0.94 -11.85
N VAL A 38 23.57 -0.79 -11.42
CA VAL A 38 22.90 0.51 -11.42
C VAL A 38 23.37 1.26 -10.18
N ARG A 39 24.50 1.94 -10.33
CA ARG A 39 24.97 2.98 -9.41
C ARG A 39 25.12 4.27 -10.21
N ARG A 40 24.09 5.12 -10.14
CA ARG A 40 24.06 6.59 -10.25
C ARG A 40 22.68 7.05 -10.72
N SER A 41 21.94 7.61 -9.75
CA SER A 41 21.18 8.86 -9.88
C SER A 41 20.69 9.24 -11.29
N ARG A 42 19.43 8.94 -11.58
CA ARG A 42 18.60 9.70 -12.52
C ARG A 42 17.22 9.90 -11.90
N VAL A 43 16.99 11.11 -11.42
CA VAL A 43 15.66 11.69 -11.29
C VAL A 43 14.93 11.43 -12.61
N VAL A 44 13.83 10.68 -12.57
CA VAL A 44 12.93 10.55 -13.72
C VAL A 44 11.93 11.69 -13.63
N THR A 45 12.33 12.88 -14.06
CA THR A 45 11.40 13.96 -14.37
C THR A 45 10.81 13.67 -15.74
N ALA A 46 9.55 13.22 -15.78
CA ALA A 46 8.80 13.12 -17.03
C ALA A 46 8.38 14.53 -17.48
N SER A 47 9.10 15.12 -18.44
CA SER A 47 8.68 16.34 -19.15
C SER A 47 8.25 15.98 -20.57
N LEU A 48 6.96 16.13 -20.88
CA LEU A 48 6.45 16.08 -22.24
C LEU A 48 6.90 17.35 -23.00
N SER A 49 7.59 17.16 -24.13
CA SER A 49 8.05 18.22 -25.02
C SER A 49 6.88 18.81 -25.83
N ASN A 50 6.60 20.11 -25.67
CA ASN A 50 5.71 20.85 -26.55
C ASN A 50 6.53 21.55 -27.64
N THR A 51 6.21 21.29 -28.90
CA THR A 51 6.64 22.11 -30.04
C THR A 51 5.52 23.05 -30.44
N ALA A 52 5.69 24.35 -30.21
CA ALA A 52 5.03 25.43 -30.95
C ALA A 52 5.90 26.71 -30.88
N PRO A 53 6.08 27.44 -31.98
CA PRO A 53 6.91 28.65 -32.00
C PRO A 53 6.09 29.92 -31.70
N ASN A 54 6.84 30.95 -31.30
CA ASN A 54 6.50 32.38 -31.20
C ASN A 54 5.90 32.89 -29.89
N GLY A 55 6.79 33.46 -29.06
CA GLY A 55 6.73 34.88 -28.70
C GLY A 55 5.60 35.31 -27.77
N SER A 56 5.74 35.03 -26.48
CA SER A 56 5.12 35.81 -25.40
C SER A 56 5.85 35.49 -24.10
N MET A 57 6.27 36.51 -23.37
CA MET A 57 6.82 36.41 -22.01
C MET A 57 5.81 35.66 -21.13
N ILE A 58 6.04 34.38 -20.87
CA ILE A 58 5.36 33.64 -19.81
C ILE A 58 6.43 33.38 -18.77
N ALA A 59 6.24 34.00 -17.61
CA ALA A 59 7.10 33.94 -16.44
C ALA A 59 7.66 32.53 -16.22
N GLU A 60 8.95 32.44 -15.86
CA GLU A 60 9.54 31.24 -15.30
C GLU A 60 8.66 30.75 -14.14
N ILE A 61 7.89 29.68 -14.37
CA ILE A 61 7.21 28.96 -13.30
C ILE A 61 8.32 28.27 -12.50
N LYS A 62 8.75 28.91 -11.41
CA LYS A 62 9.49 28.22 -10.35
C LYS A 62 8.59 27.09 -9.85
N ARG A 63 8.83 25.86 -10.29
CA ARG A 63 8.22 24.67 -9.68
C ARG A 63 8.94 24.43 -8.35
N ASP A 64 8.50 25.15 -7.33
CA ASP A 64 8.79 24.86 -5.93
C ASP A 64 7.86 23.73 -5.42
N ASP A 65 7.60 22.75 -6.28
CA ASP A 65 6.63 21.68 -6.01
C ASP A 65 7.31 20.62 -5.16
N LYS A 66 7.24 20.78 -3.84
CA LYS A 66 7.63 19.77 -2.85
C LYS A 66 7.15 18.39 -3.30
N PRO A 67 8.03 17.38 -3.42
CA PRO A 67 7.63 16.07 -3.94
C PRO A 67 6.75 15.32 -2.93
N ILE A 68 6.00 14.35 -3.43
CA ILE A 68 5.45 13.28 -2.60
C ILE A 68 6.52 12.20 -2.46
N VAL A 69 6.82 11.77 -1.25
CA VAL A 69 7.73 10.64 -1.01
C VAL A 69 6.93 9.36 -0.99
N VAL A 70 7.25 8.43 -1.87
CA VAL A 70 6.69 7.07 -1.89
C VAL A 70 7.69 6.14 -1.20
N ILE A 71 7.29 5.54 -0.08
CA ILE A 71 8.04 4.50 0.60
C ILE A 71 7.58 3.16 0.04
N ASP A 72 8.44 2.54 -0.76
CA ASP A 72 8.21 1.25 -1.41
C ASP A 72 8.63 0.10 -0.49
N ASN A 73 7.65 -0.65 0.00
CA ASN A 73 7.84 -1.83 0.83
C ASN A 73 8.06 -3.13 0.01
N TYR A 74 8.76 -3.03 -1.12
CA TYR A 74 9.10 -4.17 -2.00
C TYR A 74 7.89 -4.89 -2.60
N ASP A 75 6.88 -4.11 -2.99
CA ASP A 75 5.66 -4.65 -3.59
C ASP A 75 5.61 -4.40 -5.10
N SER A 76 5.12 -5.39 -5.85
CA SER A 76 5.00 -5.30 -7.30
C SER A 76 3.92 -4.31 -7.74
N PHE A 77 2.95 -3.99 -6.89
CA PHE A 77 1.88 -3.04 -7.18
C PHE A 77 2.29 -1.58 -6.92
N THR A 78 3.43 -1.29 -6.28
CA THR A 78 3.92 0.08 -6.08
C THR A 78 4.03 0.84 -7.41
N TYR A 79 4.43 0.16 -8.50
CA TYR A 79 4.49 0.75 -9.83
C TYR A 79 3.14 1.28 -10.32
N ASN A 80 2.04 0.57 -10.04
CA ASN A 80 0.70 0.97 -10.49
C ASN A 80 0.20 2.20 -9.72
N LEU A 81 0.50 2.31 -8.42
CA LEU A 81 0.23 3.52 -7.64
C LEU A 81 0.97 4.72 -8.22
N CYS A 82 2.28 4.53 -8.51
CA CYS A 82 3.11 5.56 -9.13
C CYS A 82 2.59 5.95 -10.52
N GLN A 83 2.11 4.99 -11.31
CA GLN A 83 1.50 5.26 -12.60
C GLN A 83 0.25 6.14 -12.45
N TYR A 84 -0.66 5.84 -11.52
CA TYR A 84 -1.83 6.68 -11.28
C TYR A 84 -1.45 8.10 -10.85
N MET A 85 -0.45 8.23 -9.97
CA MET A 85 0.08 9.54 -9.57
C MET A 85 0.67 10.31 -10.75
N ALA A 86 1.46 9.65 -11.61
CA ALA A 86 2.06 10.27 -12.79
C ALA A 86 1.00 10.73 -13.81
N GLU A 87 -0.01 9.91 -14.07
CA GLU A 87 -1.14 10.26 -14.96
C GLU A 87 -1.98 11.43 -14.42
N LEU A 88 -1.99 11.63 -13.10
CA LEU A 88 -2.63 12.76 -12.43
C LEU A 88 -1.71 13.99 -12.29
N GLY A 89 -0.49 13.91 -12.82
CA GLY A 89 0.49 15.01 -12.85
C GLY A 89 1.18 15.29 -11.51
N ALA A 90 1.22 14.31 -10.59
CA ALA A 90 1.92 14.47 -9.32
C ALA A 90 3.45 14.44 -9.49
N ASN A 91 4.16 15.30 -8.73
CA ASN A 91 5.60 15.19 -8.54
C ASN A 91 5.89 14.24 -7.38
N PHE A 92 6.63 13.16 -7.62
CA PHE A 92 6.94 12.19 -6.57
C PHE A 92 8.31 11.55 -6.75
N GLU A 93 8.87 11.08 -5.64
CA GLU A 93 10.12 10.35 -5.56
C GLU A 93 9.89 9.03 -4.82
N VAL A 94 10.46 7.94 -5.33
CA VAL A 94 10.26 6.58 -4.79
C VAL A 94 11.55 6.09 -4.15
N TYR A 95 11.45 5.64 -2.90
CA TYR A 95 12.56 5.08 -2.14
C TYR A 95 12.13 3.76 -1.49
N ARG A 96 13.04 2.79 -1.43
CA ARG A 96 12.82 1.58 -0.64
C ARG A 96 12.78 1.93 0.85
N ASN A 97 12.08 1.10 1.61
CA ASN A 97 11.89 1.32 3.05
C ASN A 97 13.17 1.25 3.91
N ASP A 98 14.31 0.94 3.31
CA ASP A 98 15.65 0.86 3.91
C ASP A 98 16.68 1.81 3.25
N GLU A 99 16.28 2.60 2.25
CA GLU A 99 17.17 3.52 1.52
C GLU A 99 17.36 4.87 2.22
N LEU A 100 16.37 5.30 3.01
CA LEU A 100 16.35 6.58 3.73
C LEU A 100 16.14 6.36 5.22
N THR A 101 16.53 7.34 6.03
CA THR A 101 16.06 7.46 7.41
C THR A 101 14.81 8.35 7.47
N VAL A 102 14.02 8.25 8.54
CA VAL A 102 12.88 9.16 8.79
C VAL A 102 13.32 10.63 8.81
N GLU A 103 14.53 10.88 9.32
CA GLU A 103 15.13 12.20 9.37
C GLU A 103 15.56 12.71 7.97
N ASP A 104 15.96 11.83 7.05
CA ASP A 104 16.15 12.21 5.65
C ASP A 104 14.84 12.69 5.02
N ILE A 105 13.74 11.93 5.21
CA ILE A 105 12.41 12.31 4.71
C ILE A 105 11.97 13.65 5.31
N ARG A 106 12.20 13.87 6.61
CA ARG A 106 11.91 15.15 7.27
C ARG A 106 12.63 16.31 6.58
N ARG A 107 13.93 16.17 6.30
CA ARG A 107 14.73 17.20 5.61
C ARG A 107 14.31 17.45 4.17
N MET A 108 13.77 16.45 3.48
CA MET A 108 13.23 16.61 2.13
C MET A 108 11.99 17.51 2.10
N ASN A 109 11.33 17.72 3.26
CA ASN A 109 10.14 18.57 3.38
C ASN A 109 9.06 18.22 2.33
N PRO A 110 8.67 16.94 2.20
CA PRO A 110 7.73 16.52 1.18
C PRO A 110 6.34 17.09 1.42
N MET A 111 5.55 17.21 0.35
CA MET A 111 4.15 17.63 0.49
C MET A 111 3.25 16.56 1.10
N GLY A 112 3.67 15.31 1.02
CA GLY A 112 2.98 14.16 1.57
C GLY A 112 3.81 12.91 1.40
N ILE A 113 3.41 11.85 2.10
CA ILE A 113 4.06 10.55 2.08
C ILE A 113 3.03 9.50 1.67
N LEU A 114 3.38 8.65 0.72
CA LEU A 114 2.62 7.45 0.38
C LEU A 114 3.40 6.23 0.88
N ILE A 115 2.79 5.43 1.75
CA ILE A 115 3.36 4.15 2.20
C ILE A 115 2.70 3.04 1.39
N SER A 116 3.49 2.37 0.55
CA SER A 116 2.98 1.36 -0.38
C SER A 116 2.59 0.05 0.34
N PRO A 117 1.88 -0.85 -0.35
CA PRO A 117 1.75 -2.24 0.08
C PRO A 117 3.12 -2.92 0.21
N GLY A 118 3.15 -4.07 0.89
CA GLY A 118 4.35 -4.87 1.08
C GLY A 118 4.02 -6.28 1.59
N PRO A 119 4.94 -7.23 1.45
CA PRO A 119 4.84 -8.53 2.11
C PRO A 119 5.11 -8.39 3.62
N GLY A 120 4.74 -9.42 4.39
CA GLY A 120 5.07 -9.50 5.82
C GLY A 120 4.11 -8.73 6.73
N ALA A 121 4.62 -8.29 7.88
CA ALA A 121 3.90 -7.46 8.86
C ALA A 121 4.55 -6.06 8.96
N PRO A 122 3.91 -5.05 9.59
CA PRO A 122 4.49 -3.71 9.69
C PRO A 122 5.87 -3.65 10.33
N ARG A 123 6.23 -4.60 11.20
CA ARG A 123 7.58 -4.67 11.78
C ARG A 123 8.67 -4.98 10.76
N ASP A 124 8.30 -5.54 9.61
CA ASP A 124 9.20 -5.86 8.49
C ASP A 124 9.29 -4.69 7.49
N SER A 125 8.54 -3.59 7.70
CA SER A 125 8.35 -2.50 6.72
C SER A 125 9.41 -1.38 6.79
N GLY A 126 10.60 -1.68 7.33
CA GLY A 126 11.69 -0.72 7.47
C GLY A 126 11.26 0.55 8.21
N ILE A 127 11.48 1.71 7.60
CA ILE A 127 11.12 3.02 8.20
C ILE A 127 9.62 3.34 8.21
N SER A 128 8.76 2.55 7.58
CA SER A 128 7.35 2.93 7.35
C SER A 128 6.57 3.14 8.66
N LEU A 129 6.70 2.23 9.63
CA LEU A 129 6.04 2.35 10.93
C LEU A 129 6.53 3.60 11.68
N GLN A 130 7.85 3.81 11.72
CA GLN A 130 8.46 4.96 12.39
C GLN A 130 8.08 6.28 11.70
N THR A 131 7.94 6.27 10.38
CA THR A 131 7.48 7.42 9.60
C THR A 131 6.09 7.86 10.02
N VAL A 132 5.16 6.93 10.28
CA VAL A 132 3.82 7.29 10.77
C VAL A 132 3.90 7.96 12.14
N LEU A 133 4.67 7.39 13.07
CA LEU A 133 4.82 7.90 14.43
C LEU A 133 5.43 9.30 14.47
N GLU A 134 6.51 9.51 13.72
CA GLU A 134 7.31 10.72 13.82
C GLU A 134 6.88 11.84 12.88
N LEU A 135 6.38 11.51 11.69
CA LEU A 135 6.04 12.49 10.66
C LEU A 135 4.54 12.66 10.49
N GLY A 136 3.72 11.67 10.88
CA GLY A 136 2.26 11.75 10.82
C GLY A 136 1.66 12.99 11.50
N PRO A 137 2.19 13.49 12.63
CA PRO A 137 1.69 14.74 13.23
C PRO A 137 1.83 15.98 12.34
N THR A 138 2.79 16.01 11.42
CA THR A 138 3.18 17.22 10.67
C THR A 138 3.10 17.09 9.15
N ILE A 139 3.16 15.88 8.61
CA ILE A 139 3.20 15.61 7.17
C ILE A 139 2.01 14.69 6.81
N PRO A 140 1.25 15.01 5.75
CA PRO A 140 0.20 14.14 5.22
C PRO A 140 0.71 12.73 4.90
N ILE A 141 -0.01 11.69 5.31
CA ILE A 141 0.33 10.29 5.04
C ILE A 141 -0.86 9.56 4.45
N PHE A 142 -0.64 8.87 3.33
CA PHE A 142 -1.57 7.89 2.78
C PHE A 142 -0.96 6.48 2.78
N GLY A 143 -1.54 5.58 3.58
CA GLY A 143 -1.10 4.19 3.67
C GLY A 143 -1.99 3.24 2.87
N VAL A 144 -1.39 2.38 2.04
CA VAL A 144 -2.12 1.33 1.29
C VAL A 144 -1.74 -0.05 1.79
N CYS A 145 -2.72 -0.88 2.12
CA CYS A 145 -2.55 -2.25 2.62
C CYS A 145 -1.61 -2.31 3.85
N MET A 146 -0.34 -2.68 3.66
CA MET A 146 0.70 -2.60 4.68
C MET A 146 0.82 -1.19 5.29
N GLY A 147 0.65 -0.13 4.48
CA GLY A 147 0.68 1.24 4.97
C GLY A 147 -0.43 1.54 5.98
N LEU A 148 -1.66 1.04 5.77
CA LEU A 148 -2.73 1.16 6.78
C LEU A 148 -2.40 0.34 8.03
N GLN A 149 -1.79 -0.84 7.88
CA GLN A 149 -1.37 -1.66 9.02
C GLN A 149 -0.28 -0.95 9.84
N CYS A 150 0.66 -0.25 9.20
CA CYS A 150 1.61 0.63 9.89
C CYS A 150 0.90 1.73 10.67
N ILE A 151 -0.14 2.34 10.09
CA ILE A 151 -0.96 3.34 10.80
C ILE A 151 -1.66 2.72 12.02
N GLY A 152 -2.30 1.57 11.85
CA GLY A 152 -2.94 0.85 12.95
C GLY A 152 -1.97 0.53 14.09
N GLU A 153 -0.82 -0.06 13.77
CA GLU A 153 0.18 -0.48 14.76
C GLU A 153 0.87 0.72 15.44
N ALA A 154 1.17 1.80 14.69
CA ALA A 154 1.74 3.02 15.25
C ALA A 154 0.89 3.61 16.39
N TYR A 155 -0.42 3.52 16.28
CA TYR A 155 -1.34 4.03 17.29
C TYR A 155 -1.85 2.96 18.26
N GLY A 156 -1.21 1.79 18.32
CA GLY A 156 -1.46 0.77 19.35
C GLY A 156 -2.45 -0.35 18.94
N GLY A 157 -2.93 -0.36 17.70
CA GLY A 157 -3.73 -1.44 17.16
C GLY A 157 -2.92 -2.71 16.94
N LYS A 158 -3.53 -3.88 17.15
CA LYS A 158 -2.87 -5.16 16.83
C LYS A 158 -3.11 -5.54 15.38
N ILE A 159 -2.07 -6.06 14.74
CA ILE A 159 -2.12 -6.62 13.40
C ILE A 159 -2.23 -8.13 13.49
N VAL A 160 -3.36 -8.67 13.05
CA VAL A 160 -3.71 -10.09 13.15
C VAL A 160 -3.97 -10.67 11.77
N ARG A 161 -4.00 -12.01 11.68
CA ARG A 161 -4.43 -12.67 10.44
C ARG A 161 -5.88 -12.32 10.15
N ALA A 162 -6.18 -12.07 8.88
CA ALA A 162 -7.54 -11.83 8.44
C ALA A 162 -8.44 -13.03 8.83
N PRO A 163 -9.65 -12.80 9.36
CA PRO A 163 -10.56 -13.87 9.79
C PRO A 163 -10.90 -14.87 8.67
N THR A 164 -10.94 -14.39 7.43
CA THR A 164 -11.20 -15.18 6.22
C THR A 164 -9.97 -15.87 5.64
N GLY A 165 -8.81 -15.78 6.31
CA GLY A 165 -7.54 -16.28 5.83
C GLY A 165 -6.90 -15.37 4.78
N VAL A 166 -5.95 -15.92 4.03
CA VAL A 166 -5.26 -15.18 2.96
C VAL A 166 -6.24 -14.82 1.85
N VAL A 167 -6.35 -13.53 1.54
CA VAL A 167 -7.17 -13.04 0.44
C VAL A 167 -6.25 -12.63 -0.69
N HIS A 168 -6.37 -13.24 -1.88
CA HIS A 168 -5.57 -12.87 -3.04
C HIS A 168 -6.47 -12.68 -4.26
N GLY A 169 -6.48 -11.48 -4.84
CA GLY A 169 -7.21 -11.18 -6.07
C GLY A 169 -8.73 -11.27 -5.94
N LYS A 170 -9.29 -11.04 -4.76
CA LYS A 170 -10.75 -11.02 -4.55
C LYS A 170 -11.27 -9.59 -4.56
N GLY A 171 -12.39 -9.38 -5.25
CA GLY A 171 -13.19 -8.16 -5.11
C GLY A 171 -14.07 -8.24 -3.86
N SER A 172 -14.16 -7.14 -3.13
CA SER A 172 -15.13 -6.98 -2.04
C SER A 172 -15.87 -5.66 -2.21
N LEU A 173 -17.13 -5.63 -1.78
CA LEU A 173 -17.84 -4.38 -1.60
C LEU A 173 -17.31 -3.67 -0.35
N VAL A 174 -17.02 -2.38 -0.50
CA VAL A 174 -16.53 -1.51 0.56
C VAL A 174 -17.54 -0.38 0.74
N TYR A 175 -18.04 -0.26 1.97
CA TYR A 175 -18.88 0.83 2.44
C TYR A 175 -18.01 1.86 3.13
N TYR A 176 -18.38 3.13 3.06
CA TYR A 176 -17.67 4.20 3.75
C TYR A 176 -18.61 5.23 4.36
N ASP A 177 -18.10 5.99 5.33
CA ASP A 177 -18.85 7.09 5.94
C ASP A 177 -18.78 8.34 5.05
N GLU A 178 -19.91 8.71 4.46
CA GLU A 178 -20.06 9.88 3.58
C GLU A 178 -20.01 11.22 4.32
N LYS A 179 -20.12 11.23 5.65
CA LYS A 179 -20.17 12.46 6.45
C LYS A 179 -18.79 12.94 6.90
N LEU A 180 -17.77 12.09 6.81
CA LEU A 180 -16.43 12.43 7.28
C LEU A 180 -15.68 13.23 6.23
N GLU A 181 -15.16 14.41 6.61
CA GLU A 181 -14.26 15.22 5.78
C GLU A 181 -12.98 15.56 6.56
N PRO A 182 -11.80 15.61 5.92
CA PRO A 182 -11.52 15.24 4.52
C PRO A 182 -11.61 13.72 4.30
N SER A 183 -12.16 13.30 3.15
CA SER A 183 -12.30 11.88 2.77
C SER A 183 -11.56 11.50 1.51
N LEU A 184 -10.87 10.36 1.56
CA LEU A 184 -10.33 9.68 0.38
C LEU A 184 -11.42 9.18 -0.60
N PHE A 185 -12.66 9.06 -0.14
CA PHE A 185 -13.76 8.42 -0.88
C PHE A 185 -14.71 9.42 -1.54
N LEU A 186 -14.38 10.71 -1.55
CA LEU A 186 -15.22 11.75 -2.13
C LEU A 186 -15.66 11.40 -3.56
N GLY A 187 -16.98 11.32 -3.75
CA GLY A 187 -17.63 11.05 -5.03
C GLY A 187 -17.52 9.61 -5.53
N LEU A 188 -17.08 8.65 -4.72
CA LEU A 188 -17.14 7.22 -5.07
C LEU A 188 -18.54 6.65 -4.86
N SER A 189 -18.87 5.55 -5.53
CA SER A 189 -20.07 4.77 -5.23
C SER A 189 -20.05 4.23 -3.79
N ASN A 190 -21.19 4.14 -3.12
CA ASN A 190 -21.28 3.58 -1.77
C ASN A 190 -22.36 2.47 -1.71
N PRO A 191 -21.97 1.18 -1.70
CA PRO A 191 -20.59 0.67 -1.70
C PRO A 191 -19.91 0.77 -3.08
N PHE A 192 -18.58 0.71 -3.09
CA PHE A 192 -17.76 0.51 -4.30
C PHE A 192 -17.04 -0.84 -4.26
N LYS A 193 -16.56 -1.30 -5.43
CA LYS A 193 -15.78 -2.54 -5.55
C LYS A 193 -14.29 -2.27 -5.37
N ALA A 194 -13.65 -3.02 -4.47
CA ALA A 194 -12.22 -2.92 -4.20
C ALA A 194 -11.51 -4.28 -4.25
N GLY A 195 -10.29 -4.30 -4.79
CA GLY A 195 -9.41 -5.47 -4.85
C GLY A 195 -8.62 -5.68 -3.55
N ARG A 196 -8.58 -6.92 -3.06
CA ARG A 196 -7.90 -7.30 -1.81
C ARG A 196 -6.84 -8.38 -2.05
N TYR A 197 -5.68 -8.20 -1.42
CA TYR A 197 -4.50 -9.08 -1.53
C TYR A 197 -3.82 -9.39 -0.19
N HIS A 198 -4.42 -8.97 0.93
CA HIS A 198 -3.79 -9.01 2.25
C HIS A 198 -4.11 -10.29 3.02
N SER A 199 -3.15 -10.70 3.87
CA SER A 199 -3.27 -11.79 4.83
C SER A 199 -3.43 -11.29 6.27
N LEU A 200 -3.10 -10.01 6.51
CA LEU A 200 -3.15 -9.35 7.80
C LEU A 200 -4.13 -8.17 7.77
N VAL A 201 -4.66 -7.81 8.94
CA VAL A 201 -5.61 -6.71 9.16
C VAL A 201 -5.41 -6.10 10.53
N ILE A 202 -5.89 -4.88 10.74
CA ILE A 202 -6.07 -4.32 12.07
C ILE A 202 -7.22 -5.08 12.77
N GLU A 203 -6.96 -5.62 13.95
CA GLU A 203 -7.97 -6.29 14.78
C GLU A 203 -9.01 -5.28 15.27
N ASN A 204 -10.30 -5.61 15.16
CA ASN A 204 -11.37 -4.68 15.49
C ASN A 204 -11.51 -4.46 17.01
N GLU A 205 -11.24 -5.51 17.80
CA GLU A 205 -11.30 -5.51 19.26
C GLU A 205 -10.22 -4.63 19.89
N SER A 206 -9.02 -4.63 19.30
CA SER A 206 -7.91 -3.77 19.72
C SER A 206 -7.73 -2.53 18.84
N PHE A 207 -8.72 -2.21 18.00
CA PHE A 207 -8.66 -1.02 17.17
C PHE A 207 -8.49 0.24 18.06
N PRO A 208 -7.49 1.10 17.81
CA PRO A 208 -7.13 2.19 18.71
C PRO A 208 -8.10 3.36 18.54
N ARG A 209 -9.29 3.25 19.15
CA ARG A 209 -10.41 4.20 18.99
C ARG A 209 -10.15 5.56 19.63
N ASP A 210 -9.15 5.69 20.49
CA ASP A 210 -8.69 6.96 21.05
C ASP A 210 -7.95 7.80 19.99
N ALA A 211 -7.14 7.18 19.14
CA ALA A 211 -6.37 7.86 18.11
C ALA A 211 -7.00 7.82 16.71
N LEU A 212 -7.59 6.70 16.32
CA LEU A 212 -8.10 6.44 14.97
C LEU A 212 -9.63 6.36 14.95
N GLU A 213 -10.20 6.69 13.79
CA GLU A 213 -11.59 6.38 13.44
C GLU A 213 -11.64 5.56 12.15
N ILE A 214 -12.56 4.59 12.11
CA ILE A 214 -12.81 3.75 10.94
C ILE A 214 -13.59 4.58 9.94
N THR A 215 -13.10 4.65 8.70
CA THR A 215 -13.72 5.43 7.62
C THR A 215 -14.37 4.56 6.56
N ALA A 216 -13.98 3.28 6.47
CA ALA A 216 -14.60 2.31 5.57
C ALA A 216 -14.55 0.89 6.14
N TRP A 217 -15.52 0.06 5.77
CA TRP A 217 -15.66 -1.35 6.18
C TRP A 217 -16.24 -2.21 5.04
N ASN A 218 -16.13 -3.54 5.15
CA ASN A 218 -16.85 -4.46 4.25
C ASN A 218 -18.11 -5.04 4.92
N GLU A 219 -18.82 -5.91 4.20
CA GLU A 219 -20.04 -6.58 4.69
C GLU A 219 -19.84 -7.34 6.01
N ASP A 220 -18.64 -7.88 6.26
CA ASP A 220 -18.29 -8.61 7.48
C ASP A 220 -17.90 -7.68 8.65
N GLY A 221 -17.95 -6.36 8.46
CA GLY A 221 -17.51 -5.37 9.44
C GLY A 221 -15.98 -5.25 9.55
N LEU A 222 -15.22 -5.84 8.62
CA LEU A 222 -13.77 -5.72 8.61
C LEU A 222 -13.36 -4.29 8.26
N VAL A 223 -12.40 -3.74 9.00
CA VAL A 223 -11.82 -2.41 8.76
C VAL A 223 -11.18 -2.35 7.37
N MET A 224 -11.73 -1.52 6.49
CA MET A 224 -11.24 -1.31 5.13
C MET A 224 -10.54 0.03 4.95
N ALA A 225 -10.76 0.99 5.85
CA ALA A 225 -9.99 2.22 5.92
C ALA A 225 -10.10 2.87 7.31
N ALA A 226 -9.10 3.66 7.65
CA ALA A 226 -9.10 4.46 8.87
C ALA A 226 -8.35 5.78 8.65
N ARG A 227 -8.62 6.75 9.51
CA ARG A 227 -7.82 7.97 9.63
C ARG A 227 -7.57 8.33 11.09
N HIS A 228 -6.54 9.14 11.32
CA HIS A 228 -6.29 9.70 12.64
C HIS A 228 -7.28 10.83 12.95
N LYS A 229 -7.76 10.89 14.20
CA LYS A 229 -8.78 11.84 14.66
C LYS A 229 -8.28 13.28 14.71
N ASN A 230 -7.08 13.48 15.29
CA ASN A 230 -6.45 14.80 15.39
C ASN A 230 -5.71 15.17 14.09
N TYR A 231 -4.81 14.31 13.61
CA TYR A 231 -4.09 14.45 12.34
C TYR A 231 -4.91 13.88 11.17
N LYS A 232 -6.01 14.53 10.79
CA LYS A 232 -6.93 14.02 9.74
C LYS A 232 -6.27 13.77 8.38
N HIS A 233 -5.05 14.28 8.17
CA HIS A 233 -4.22 14.02 7.00
C HIS A 233 -3.45 12.70 7.02
N VAL A 234 -3.51 11.94 8.12
CA VAL A 234 -3.00 10.57 8.21
C VAL A 234 -4.17 9.62 7.95
N GLN A 235 -4.22 9.03 6.76
CA GLN A 235 -5.29 8.14 6.33
C GLN A 235 -4.72 6.89 5.68
N GLY A 236 -5.49 5.80 5.65
CA GLY A 236 -5.09 4.61 4.92
C GLY A 236 -6.24 3.69 4.55
N VAL A 237 -5.99 2.81 3.59
CA VAL A 237 -6.93 1.81 3.07
C VAL A 237 -6.33 0.41 3.15
N GLN A 238 -7.15 -0.60 3.44
CA GLN A 238 -6.72 -1.99 3.55
C GLN A 238 -6.67 -2.70 2.19
N PHE A 239 -7.46 -2.22 1.24
CA PHE A 239 -7.53 -2.72 -0.13
C PHE A 239 -6.52 -1.98 -1.03
N HIS A 240 -6.41 -2.44 -2.28
CA HIS A 240 -5.46 -1.93 -3.27
C HIS A 240 -6.18 -1.06 -4.31
N PRO A 241 -6.18 0.29 -4.18
CA PRO A 241 -6.79 1.18 -5.18
C PRO A 241 -6.12 1.05 -6.55
N GLU A 242 -4.87 0.62 -6.62
CA GLU A 242 -4.12 0.39 -7.86
C GLU A 242 -4.43 -0.94 -8.56
N SER A 243 -5.25 -1.79 -7.93
CA SER A 243 -5.69 -3.04 -8.54
C SER A 243 -6.69 -2.77 -9.66
N ILE A 244 -6.57 -3.53 -10.75
CA ILE A 244 -7.57 -3.55 -11.84
C ILE A 244 -8.98 -3.93 -11.36
N ILE A 245 -9.09 -4.59 -10.20
CA ILE A 245 -10.37 -4.94 -9.58
C ILE A 245 -11.05 -3.70 -8.97
N SER A 246 -10.26 -2.71 -8.54
CA SER A 246 -10.71 -1.46 -7.92
C SER A 246 -11.05 -0.42 -8.98
N THR A 247 -12.26 -0.48 -9.53
CA THR A 247 -12.68 0.34 -10.68
C THR A 247 -12.59 1.85 -10.43
N GLU A 248 -12.73 2.28 -9.18
CA GLU A 248 -12.69 3.70 -8.80
C GLU A 248 -11.37 4.09 -8.10
N GLY A 249 -10.37 3.22 -8.09
CA GLY A 249 -9.16 3.42 -7.28
C GLY A 249 -8.29 4.59 -7.71
N LYS A 250 -8.23 4.94 -9.01
CA LYS A 250 -7.56 6.17 -9.46
C LYS A 250 -8.20 7.43 -8.86
N LYS A 251 -9.52 7.44 -8.63
CA LYS A 251 -10.22 8.57 -8.01
C LYS A 251 -9.82 8.74 -6.54
N ILE A 252 -9.55 7.64 -5.83
CA ILE A 252 -8.98 7.68 -4.46
C ILE A 252 -7.61 8.37 -4.46
N ILE A 253 -6.74 8.03 -5.42
CA ILE A 253 -5.43 8.71 -5.57
C ILE A 253 -5.63 10.20 -5.90
N ALA A 254 -6.56 10.54 -6.79
CA ALA A 254 -6.87 11.94 -7.10
C ALA A 254 -7.38 12.72 -5.88
N ASN A 255 -8.25 12.12 -5.06
CA ASN A 255 -8.74 12.73 -3.82
C ASN A 255 -7.61 13.00 -2.83
N PHE A 256 -6.68 12.05 -2.66
CA PHE A 256 -5.48 12.27 -1.85
C PHE A 256 -4.65 13.45 -2.37
N LEU A 257 -4.35 13.50 -3.67
CA LEU A 257 -3.55 14.57 -4.27
C LEU A 257 -4.23 15.95 -4.16
N ASN A 258 -5.54 16.02 -4.33
CA ASN A 258 -6.30 17.26 -4.16
C ASN A 258 -6.26 17.73 -2.71
N PHE A 259 -6.42 16.81 -1.77
CA PHE A 259 -6.32 17.11 -0.35
C PHE A 259 -4.93 17.65 0.04
N LEU A 260 -3.85 17.11 -0.52
CA LEU A 260 -2.50 17.68 -0.32
C LEU A 260 -2.39 19.13 -0.82
N LYS A 261 -2.95 19.43 -2.00
CA LYS A 261 -2.94 20.79 -2.56
C LYS A 261 -3.73 21.75 -1.67
N GLU A 262 -4.89 21.34 -1.18
CA GLU A 262 -5.70 22.16 -0.26
C GLU A 262 -4.95 22.47 1.04
N LEU A 263 -4.21 21.52 1.60
CA LEU A 263 -3.38 21.75 2.79
C LEU A 263 -2.24 22.74 2.54
N GLN A 264 -1.65 22.75 1.35
CA GLN A 264 -0.61 23.72 1.00
C GLN A 264 -1.15 25.14 0.79
N LEU A 265 -2.40 25.27 0.35
CA LEU A 265 -3.04 26.56 0.10
C LEU A 265 -3.58 27.22 1.38
N LYS A 266 -3.76 26.46 2.46
CA LYS A 266 -4.17 27.03 3.75
C LYS A 266 -3.00 27.82 4.34
N PRO A 267 -3.17 29.13 4.64
CA PRO A 267 -2.16 29.86 5.39
C PRO A 267 -1.98 29.19 6.77
N PRO A 268 -0.79 29.23 7.37
CA PRO A 268 -0.61 28.75 8.73
C PRO A 268 -1.64 29.46 9.61
N GLU A 269 -2.48 28.69 10.30
CA GLU A 269 -3.40 29.26 11.29
C GLU A 269 -2.54 30.04 12.28
N ASN A 270 -2.81 31.35 12.39
CA ASN A 270 -2.12 32.19 13.36
C ASN A 270 -2.34 31.56 14.74
N GLU A 271 -1.25 31.06 15.35
CA GLU A 271 -1.23 30.71 16.76
C GLU A 271 -1.56 31.99 17.54
N ASN A 272 -2.77 32.06 18.08
CA ASN A 272 -3.19 33.05 19.08
C ASN A 272 -2.75 32.60 20.47
#